data_AF-A0A960IA53-F1
#
_entry.id   AF-A0A960IA53-F1
#
_cell.length_a   1.000
_cell.length_b   1.000
_cell.length_c   1.000
_cell.angle_alpha   90.00
_cell.angle_beta   90.00
_cell.angle_gamma   90.00
#
_symmetry.space_group_name_H-M   'P 1'
#
loop_
_entity.id
_entity.type
_entity.pdbx_description
1 polymer ?
#
loop_
_entity_poly.entity_id
_entity_poly.type
_entity_poly.pdbx_seq_one_letter_code
_entity_poly.pdbx_strand_id
1 'polypeptide(L)'
;MRTNDWSEVPDFLTVEEAACVMRIGRTAAYQLARHYLATGGKEGLPCVRVGKQLRVPRRKLEEHIGGPLTWPLDARAANAAEDSPASNEPTTCERCAKRRRGGPNGGGNEQPPLFE
;
A
#
# COMPACT_ATOMS: atom_id res chain seq x y z
N MET A 1 -15.61 18.64 22.82
CA MET A 1 -14.81 18.43 21.59
C MET A 1 -13.42 18.01 22.04
N ARG A 2 -12.96 16.80 21.76
CA ARG A 2 -11.54 16.48 21.94
C ARG A 2 -10.80 17.19 20.82
N THR A 3 -9.94 18.14 21.20
CA THR A 3 -8.93 18.69 20.29
C THR A 3 -8.07 17.52 19.83
N ASN A 4 -7.81 17.44 18.53
CA ASN A 4 -7.07 16.33 17.92
C ASN A 4 -5.62 16.35 18.44
N ASP A 5 -5.39 15.77 19.61
CA ASP A 5 -4.07 15.57 20.17
C ASP A 5 -3.37 14.56 19.26
N TRP A 6 -2.40 15.03 18.48
CA TRP A 6 -1.63 14.24 17.50
C TRP A 6 -0.80 13.11 18.14
N SER A 7 -0.84 13.04 19.47
CA SER A 7 -0.29 11.97 20.31
C SER A 7 -1.25 10.78 20.47
N GLU A 8 -2.54 10.93 20.15
CA GLU A 8 -3.53 9.84 20.19
C GLU A 8 -3.68 9.14 18.83
N VAL A 9 -4.03 7.85 18.85
CA VAL A 9 -4.31 7.07 17.64
C VAL A 9 -5.53 7.68 16.93
N PRO A 10 -5.44 8.06 15.65
CA PRO A 10 -6.59 8.54 14.90
C PRO A 10 -7.68 7.46 14.77
N ASP A 11 -8.96 7.87 14.75
CA ASP A 11 -10.07 6.93 14.56
C ASP A 11 -10.09 6.27 13.18
N PHE A 12 -9.46 6.89 12.19
CA PHE A 12 -9.28 6.34 10.85
C PHE A 12 -7.82 6.48 10.42
N LEU A 13 -7.26 5.36 9.96
CA LEU A 13 -5.94 5.28 9.38
C LEU A 13 -6.04 5.20 7.84
N THR A 14 -4.98 5.57 7.16
CA THR A 14 -4.74 5.22 5.76
C THR A 14 -4.30 3.76 5.64
N VAL A 15 -4.34 3.23 4.41
CA VAL A 15 -3.82 1.88 4.13
C VAL A 15 -2.33 1.78 4.43
N GLU A 16 -1.58 2.86 4.22
CA GLU A 16 -0.13 2.88 4.46
C GLU A 16 0.20 2.89 5.94
N GLU A 17 -0.51 3.70 6.74
CA GLU A 17 -0.34 3.70 8.20
C GLU A 17 -0.72 2.33 8.79
N ALA A 18 -1.82 1.72 8.33
CA ALA A 18 -2.19 0.37 8.74
C ALA A 18 -1.13 -0.67 8.32
N ALA A 19 -0.50 -0.50 7.16
CA ALA A 19 0.62 -1.34 6.73
C ALA A 19 1.82 -1.21 7.67
N CYS A 20 2.13 0.00 8.12
CA CYS A 20 3.19 0.26 9.10
C CYS A 20 2.89 -0.41 10.45
N VAL A 21 1.65 -0.27 10.95
CA VAL A 21 1.18 -0.95 12.18
C VAL A 21 1.37 -2.46 12.05
N MET A 22 0.94 -3.05 10.93
CA MET A 22 1.03 -4.50 10.70
C MET A 22 2.41 -4.98 10.20
N ARG A 23 3.37 -4.06 10.01
CA ARG A 23 4.73 -4.34 9.49
C ARG A 23 4.75 -5.07 8.14
N ILE A 24 3.83 -4.71 7.25
CA ILE A 24 3.77 -5.26 5.88
C ILE A 24 4.10 -4.19 4.83
N GLY A 25 4.54 -4.64 3.65
CA GLY A 25 4.79 -3.74 2.53
C GLY A 25 3.49 -3.11 1.98
N ARG A 26 3.58 -1.87 1.48
CA ARG A 26 2.45 -1.13 0.89
C ARG A 26 1.66 -1.94 -0.14
N THR A 27 2.36 -2.64 -1.04
CA THR A 27 1.72 -3.47 -2.08
C THR A 27 0.84 -4.57 -1.47
N ALA A 28 1.33 -5.26 -0.44
CA ALA A 28 0.57 -6.31 0.24
C ALA A 28 -0.66 -5.72 0.96
N ALA A 29 -0.49 -4.57 1.63
CA ALA A 29 -1.60 -3.88 2.28
C ALA A 29 -2.71 -3.49 1.29
N TYR A 30 -2.38 -2.94 0.12
CA TYR A 30 -3.36 -2.62 -0.90
C TYR A 30 -4.05 -3.85 -1.50
N GLN A 31 -3.33 -4.98 -1.67
CA GLN A 31 -3.93 -6.24 -2.11
C GLN A 31 -4.94 -6.76 -1.08
N LEU A 32 -4.58 -6.76 0.20
CA LEU A 32 -5.46 -7.14 1.30
C LEU A 32 -6.68 -6.21 1.42
N ALA A 33 -6.50 -4.90 1.19
CA ALA A 33 -7.61 -3.95 1.18
C ALA A 33 -8.60 -4.23 0.04
N ARG A 34 -8.09 -4.51 -1.17
CA ARG A 34 -8.94 -4.89 -2.31
C ARG A 34 -9.67 -6.20 -2.04
N HIS A 35 -8.99 -7.17 -1.45
CA HIS A 35 -9.59 -8.45 -1.07
C HIS A 35 -10.72 -8.28 -0.05
N TYR A 36 -10.52 -7.41 0.95
CA TYR A 36 -11.56 -7.07 1.93
C TYR A 36 -12.81 -6.49 1.27
N LEU A 37 -12.65 -5.56 0.32
CA LEU A 37 -13.77 -5.00 -0.42
C LEU A 37 -14.45 -6.04 -1.32
N ALA A 38 -13.68 -6.89 -2.00
CA ALA A 38 -14.20 -7.92 -2.89
C ALA A 38 -15.00 -9.01 -2.14
N THR A 39 -14.57 -9.36 -0.93
CA THR A 39 -15.22 -10.39 -0.09
C THR A 39 -16.39 -9.85 0.74
N GLY A 40 -16.72 -8.55 0.61
CA GLY A 40 -17.75 -7.91 1.43
C GLY A 40 -17.35 -7.77 2.90
N GLY A 41 -16.05 -7.68 3.17
CA GLY A 41 -15.50 -7.43 4.50
C GLY A 41 -15.25 -8.67 5.35
N LYS A 42 -15.13 -9.84 4.73
CA LYS A 42 -14.85 -11.11 5.42
C LYS A 42 -13.37 -11.34 5.67
N GLU A 43 -12.52 -11.03 4.68
CA GLU A 43 -11.10 -11.37 4.73
C GLU A 43 -10.21 -10.30 4.11
N GLY A 44 -9.06 -10.03 4.73
CA GLY A 44 -8.09 -9.05 4.27
C GLY A 44 -7.95 -7.87 5.23
N LEU A 45 -7.51 -6.73 4.72
CA LEU A 45 -7.27 -5.53 5.53
C LEU A 45 -8.60 -4.77 5.71
N PRO A 46 -9.10 -4.60 6.95
CA PRO A 46 -10.39 -3.97 7.18
C PRO A 46 -10.37 -2.51 6.72
N CYS A 47 -11.04 -2.22 5.62
CA CYS A 47 -11.11 -0.89 5.06
C CYS A 47 -12.51 -0.53 4.57
N VAL A 48 -12.80 0.77 4.57
CA VAL A 48 -14.02 1.37 4.06
C VAL A 48 -13.66 2.40 3.00
N ARG A 49 -14.50 2.52 1.98
CA ARG A 49 -14.30 3.50 0.91
C ARG A 49 -15.08 4.76 1.23
N VAL A 50 -14.37 5.87 1.42
CA VAL A 50 -14.93 7.20 1.65
C VAL A 50 -14.66 8.04 0.40
N GLY A 51 -15.66 8.14 -0.48
CA GLY A 51 -15.50 8.74 -1.81
C GLY A 51 -14.46 7.99 -2.65
N LYS A 52 -13.37 8.68 -3.00
CA LYS A 52 -12.24 8.11 -3.78
C LYS A 52 -11.11 7.54 -2.90
N GLN A 53 -11.26 7.58 -1.58
CA GLN A 53 -10.19 7.25 -0.63
C GLN A 53 -10.51 5.98 0.14
N LEU A 54 -9.48 5.21 0.48
CA LEU A 54 -9.59 4.09 1.40
C LEU A 54 -9.19 4.55 2.80
N ARG A 55 -9.98 4.14 3.78
CA ARG A 55 -9.76 4.40 5.20
C ARG A 55 -9.91 3.11 5.99
N VAL A 56 -9.08 2.95 6.99
CA VAL A 56 -9.03 1.79 7.87
C VAL A 56 -9.56 2.26 9.22
N PRO A 57 -10.77 1.83 9.64
CA PRO A 57 -11.30 2.19 10.95
C PRO A 57 -10.43 1.59 12.06
N ARG A 58 -10.01 2.42 13.02
CA ARG A 58 -9.16 2.01 14.15
C ARG A 58 -9.72 0.80 14.89
N ARG A 59 -11.00 0.85 15.26
CA ARG A 59 -11.69 -0.24 16.00
C ARG A 59 -11.60 -1.58 15.28
N LYS A 60 -11.88 -1.60 13.98
CA LYS A 60 -11.80 -2.83 13.18
C LYS A 60 -10.37 -3.34 13.06
N LEU A 61 -9.39 -2.44 12.98
CA LEU A 61 -7.98 -2.83 12.93
C LEU A 61 -7.52 -3.41 14.28
N GLU A 62 -7.93 -2.82 15.41
CA GLU A 62 -7.69 -3.34 16.75
C GLU A 62 -8.29 -4.74 16.94
N GLU A 63 -9.54 -4.93 16.52
CA GLU A 63 -10.21 -6.24 16.52
C GLU A 63 -9.48 -7.26 15.65
N HIS A 64 -8.97 -6.83 14.49
CA HIS A 64 -8.26 -7.70 13.57
C HIS A 64 -6.89 -8.14 14.08
N ILE A 65 -6.16 -7.25 14.76
CA ILE A 65 -4.84 -7.54 15.35
C ILE A 65 -4.99 -8.26 16.70
N GLY A 66 -6.13 -8.08 17.39
CA GLY A 66 -6.40 -8.65 18.70
C GLY A 66 -5.85 -7.81 19.87
N GLY A 67 -5.61 -6.52 19.66
CA GLY A 67 -5.02 -5.65 20.68
C GLY A 67 -5.09 -4.16 20.34
N PRO A 68 -4.76 -3.28 21.30
CA PRO A 68 -4.73 -1.84 21.08
C PRO A 68 -3.62 -1.45 20.09
N LEU A 69 -3.87 -0.42 19.28
CA LEU A 69 -2.84 0.12 18.38
C LEU A 69 -1.83 0.96 19.16
N THR A 70 -0.55 0.72 18.89
CA THR A 70 0.52 1.58 19.40
C THR A 70 0.67 2.82 18.52
N TRP A 71 0.62 4.00 19.12
CA TRP A 71 0.81 5.30 18.47
C TRP A 71 1.59 6.25 19.40
N PRO A 72 2.40 7.20 18.89
CA PRO A 72 2.78 7.40 17.49
C PRO A 72 3.55 6.20 16.91
N LEU A 73 3.39 5.94 15.62
CA LEU A 73 4.20 4.96 14.91
C LEU A 73 5.66 5.43 15.01
N ASP A 74 6.43 4.77 15.89
CA ASP A 74 7.69 5.26 16.42
C ASP A 74 8.60 5.93 15.38
N ALA A 75 9.09 7.12 15.72
CA ALA A 75 9.58 8.08 14.75
C ALA A 75 10.92 7.74 14.09
N ARG A 76 11.57 6.58 14.28
CA ARG A 76 12.52 6.12 13.23
C ARG A 76 11.80 5.72 11.92
N ALA A 77 10.47 5.57 11.99
CA ALA A 77 9.49 5.55 10.91
C ALA A 77 8.72 6.90 10.72
N ALA A 78 8.99 7.95 11.51
CA ALA A 78 8.33 9.28 11.48
C ALA A 78 9.28 10.51 11.59
N ASN A 79 10.61 10.33 11.62
CA ASN A 79 11.69 11.33 11.74
C ASN A 79 11.81 12.22 10.48
N ALA A 80 10.85 12.14 9.56
CA ALA A 80 10.69 13.11 8.48
C ALA A 80 9.87 14.34 8.91
N ALA A 81 9.26 14.32 10.10
CA ALA A 81 8.39 15.41 10.55
C ALA A 81 9.11 16.57 11.24
N GLU A 82 10.40 16.45 11.61
CA GLU A 82 11.13 17.50 12.36
C GLU A 82 12.39 18.05 11.65
N ASP A 83 12.78 17.55 10.47
CA ASP A 83 13.91 18.12 9.69
C ASP A 83 13.46 18.65 8.32
N SER A 84 13.57 19.96 8.12
CA SER A 84 13.28 20.70 6.88
C SER A 84 14.43 20.60 5.83
N PRO A 85 14.21 21.03 4.57
CA PRO A 85 14.28 20.21 3.37
C PRO A 85 15.72 19.95 2.86
N ALA A 86 16.00 18.69 2.53
CA ALA A 86 17.05 18.34 1.56
C ALA A 86 16.45 17.43 0.50
N SER A 87 16.51 17.92 -0.74
CA SER A 87 16.10 17.30 -1.99
C SER A 87 16.30 15.80 -2.02
N ASN A 88 15.24 15.05 -2.32
CA ASN A 88 15.37 13.72 -2.89
C ASN A 88 14.39 13.59 -4.05
N GLU A 89 14.94 13.72 -5.26
CA GLU A 89 14.30 13.38 -6.52
C GLU A 89 13.63 12.01 -6.45
N PRO A 90 12.56 11.78 -7.26
CA PRO A 90 11.94 10.48 -7.35
C PRO A 90 12.96 9.47 -7.91
N THR A 91 13.53 8.64 -7.04
CA THR A 91 14.23 7.43 -7.47
C THR A 91 13.21 6.52 -8.10
N THR A 92 13.14 6.63 -9.43
CA THR A 92 12.42 5.70 -10.28
C THR A 92 12.78 4.28 -9.87
N CYS A 93 11.75 3.49 -9.63
CA CYS A 93 11.80 2.09 -9.28
C CYS A 93 12.69 1.30 -10.27
N GLU A 94 13.94 0.98 -9.90
CA GLU A 94 14.79 0.05 -10.66
C GLU A 94 14.14 -1.33 -10.85
N ARG A 95 13.17 -1.68 -9.99
CA ARG A 95 12.38 -2.91 -10.12
C ARG A 95 11.44 -2.88 -11.34
N CYS A 96 11.05 -1.71 -11.85
CA CYS A 96 10.34 -1.56 -13.13
C CYS A 96 11.30 -1.63 -14.34
N ALA A 97 12.55 -1.18 -14.20
CA ALA A 97 13.54 -1.20 -15.28
C ALA A 97 13.97 -2.63 -15.69
N LYS A 98 13.87 -3.60 -14.77
CA LYS A 98 14.30 -4.99 -15.03
C LYS A 98 13.28 -5.84 -15.80
N ARG A 99 11.98 -5.49 -15.77
CA ARG A 99 10.93 -6.24 -16.51
C ARG A 99 10.80 -5.89 -17.99
N ARG A 100 11.32 -4.74 -18.45
CA ARG A 100 11.26 -4.35 -19.88
C ARG A 100 12.34 -4.96 -20.76
N ARG A 101 13.36 -5.62 -20.20
CA ARG A 101 14.49 -6.20 -20.95
C ARG A 101 14.37 -7.70 -21.27
N GLY A 102 13.21 -8.30 -21.01
CA GLY A 102 12.95 -9.72 -21.28
C GLY A 102 11.62 -9.93 -21.99
N GLY A 103 11.47 -9.37 -23.19
CA GLY A 103 10.43 -9.80 -24.13
C GLY A 103 10.96 -10.98 -24.95
N PRO A 104 10.34 -12.17 -24.92
CA PRO A 104 10.75 -13.26 -25.79
C PRO A 104 10.29 -12.99 -27.23
N ASN A 105 11.30 -12.83 -28.09
CA ASN A 105 11.38 -12.98 -29.55
C ASN A 105 10.12 -13.51 -30.27
N GLY A 106 9.55 -12.68 -31.15
CA GLY A 106 8.61 -13.12 -32.18
C GLY A 106 9.36 -13.86 -33.29
N GLY A 107 9.24 -15.18 -33.33
CA GLY A 107 9.74 -16.01 -34.43
C GLY A 107 9.01 -15.67 -35.74
N GLY A 108 9.78 -15.55 -36.82
CA GLY A 108 9.30 -15.20 -38.15
C GLY A 108 8.43 -16.30 -38.75
N ASN A 109 7.31 -15.89 -39.34
CA ASN A 109 6.49 -16.74 -40.18
C ASN A 109 7.04 -16.61 -41.61
N GLU A 110 8.05 -17.42 -41.96
CA GLU A 110 8.47 -17.58 -43.35
C GLU A 110 7.35 -18.35 -44.07
N GLN A 111 6.49 -17.64 -44.81
CA GLN A 111 5.59 -18.27 -45.77
C GLN A 111 6.45 -18.91 -46.88
N PRO A 112 6.27 -20.20 -47.20
CA PRO A 112 7.01 -20.83 -48.30
C PRO A 112 6.53 -20.27 -49.65
N PRO A 113 7.41 -20.18 -50.67
CA PRO A 113 7.02 -19.70 -51.99
C PRO A 113 6.03 -20.67 -52.65
N LEU A 114 4.97 -20.11 -53.23
CA LEU A 114 4.10 -20.80 -54.17
C LEU A 114 4.94 -21.19 -55.39
N PHE A 115 5.02 -22.48 -55.68
CA PHE A 115 5.72 -23.06 -56.84
C PHE A 115 5.24 -22.41 -58.17
N GLU A 116 6.14 -22.42 -59.17
CA GLU A 116 5.99 -21.94 -60.57
C GLU A 116 4.72 -22.42 -61.30
#